data_AF-A0A7K0M1G3-F1
#
_entry.id   AF-A0A7K0M1G3-F1
#
_cell.length_a   1.000
_cell.length_b   1.000
_cell.length_c   1.000
_cell.angle_alpha   90.00
_cell.angle_beta   90.00
_cell.angle_gamma   90.00
#
_symmetry.space_group_name_H-M   'P 1'
#
loop_
_entity.id
_entity.type
_entity.pdbx_description
1 polymer ?
#
loop_
_entity_poly.entity_id
_entity_poly.type
_entity_poly.pdbx_seq_one_letter_code
_entity_poly.pdbx_strand_id
1 'polypeptide(L)'
;HNLILDVPKIYTYADQPPVLPNKLFDYVAPGQDPGGTPVLGFDMKVGMSPLGFVWDPARGAWLRWSNSRRHLATDGVQIAPTNVVVLETPYAASAADSRSPEAQTLGFGNAWVFTQGRMTVGTWVRSARDQAWKLTSADGQPMLLTPGSTFVELPEAGTSPRVLDQATVDQLQAG
;
A
#
# COMPACT_ATOMS: atom_id res chain seq x y z
N HIS A 1 -15.13 6.98 -17.31
CA HIS A 1 -14.80 5.57 -17.62
C HIS A 1 -15.99 4.70 -17.23
N ASN A 2 -16.43 3.76 -18.08
CA ASN A 2 -17.63 2.91 -17.91
C ASN A 2 -17.40 1.41 -18.21
N LEU A 3 -16.14 0.97 -18.28
CA LEU A 3 -15.79 -0.45 -18.40
C LEU A 3 -15.72 -1.05 -16.99
N ILE A 4 -16.61 -1.99 -16.68
CA ILE A 4 -16.67 -2.69 -15.39
C ILE A 4 -16.59 -4.20 -15.65
N LEU A 5 -15.76 -4.88 -14.88
CA LEU A 5 -15.60 -6.33 -14.94
C LEU A 5 -16.64 -7.04 -14.05
N ASP A 6 -17.23 -8.11 -14.57
CA ASP A 6 -18.10 -9.04 -13.84
C ASP A 6 -17.27 -10.27 -13.40
N VAL A 7 -16.90 -10.30 -12.12
CA VAL A 7 -15.99 -11.31 -11.56
C VAL A 7 -16.58 -12.74 -11.66
N PRO A 8 -17.85 -13.00 -11.27
CA PRO A 8 -18.47 -14.32 -11.50
C PRO A 8 -18.40 -14.79 -12.95
N LYS A 9 -18.64 -13.90 -13.92
CA LYS A 9 -18.55 -14.28 -15.34
C LYS A 9 -17.13 -14.63 -15.75
N ILE A 10 -16.09 -13.97 -15.22
CA ILE A 10 -14.71 -14.32 -15.56
C ILE A 10 -14.36 -15.77 -15.20
N TYR A 11 -14.85 -16.27 -14.06
CA TYR A 11 -14.60 -17.66 -13.66
C TYR A 11 -15.19 -18.68 -14.64
N THR A 12 -16.22 -18.32 -15.40
CA THR A 12 -16.78 -19.19 -16.44
C THR A 12 -15.90 -19.34 -17.68
N TYR A 13 -14.93 -18.44 -17.85
CA TYR A 13 -13.94 -18.50 -18.94
C TYR A 13 -12.63 -19.19 -18.53
N ALA A 14 -12.48 -19.58 -17.26
CA ALA A 14 -11.29 -20.28 -16.79
C ALA A 14 -11.36 -21.76 -17.18
N ASP A 15 -10.31 -22.24 -17.85
CA ASP A 15 -10.11 -23.63 -18.25
C ASP A 15 -9.18 -24.39 -17.29
N GLN A 16 -8.54 -23.68 -16.37
CA GLN A 16 -7.64 -24.22 -15.35
C GLN A 16 -8.19 -24.01 -13.94
N PRO A 17 -7.91 -24.92 -12.99
CA PRO A 17 -8.28 -24.73 -11.60
C PRO A 17 -7.51 -23.53 -11.00
N PRO A 18 -8.12 -22.81 -10.03
CA PRO A 18 -7.45 -21.70 -9.38
C PRO A 18 -6.21 -22.18 -8.60
N VAL A 19 -5.08 -21.54 -8.84
CA VAL A 19 -3.85 -21.72 -8.07
C VAL A 19 -3.80 -20.63 -7.00
N LEU A 20 -3.54 -21.02 -5.76
CA LEU A 20 -3.35 -20.04 -4.69
C LEU A 20 -2.09 -19.20 -4.96
N PRO A 21 -2.20 -17.86 -4.98
CA PRO A 21 -1.04 -17.02 -5.16
C PRO A 21 -0.10 -17.13 -3.96
N ASN A 22 1.20 -17.02 -4.23
CA ASN A 22 2.18 -16.85 -3.16
C ASN A 22 1.91 -15.55 -2.40
N LYS A 23 2.16 -15.54 -1.09
CA LYS A 23 2.12 -14.31 -0.29
C LYS A 23 3.12 -13.30 -0.85
N LEU A 24 2.72 -12.02 -0.91
CA LEU A 24 3.59 -10.93 -1.36
C LEU A 24 4.44 -10.33 -0.22
N PHE A 25 4.01 -10.51 1.03
CA PHE A 25 4.63 -9.98 2.24
C PHE A 25 4.58 -11.03 3.36
N ASP A 26 5.39 -10.80 4.39
CA ASP A 26 5.36 -11.56 5.63
C ASP A 26 4.41 -10.92 6.66
N TYR A 27 3.80 -11.76 7.49
CA TYR A 27 2.78 -11.35 8.43
C TYR A 27 3.10 -11.87 9.83
N VAL A 28 2.74 -11.08 10.85
CA VAL A 28 2.68 -11.59 12.22
C VAL A 28 1.51 -12.56 12.37
N ALA A 29 1.56 -13.41 13.40
CA ALA A 29 0.40 -14.20 13.79
C ALA A 29 -0.76 -13.27 14.23
N PRO A 30 -2.03 -13.68 14.07
CA PRO A 30 -3.17 -12.87 14.51
C PRO A 30 -3.03 -12.40 15.97
N GLY A 31 -3.25 -11.11 16.21
CA GLY A 31 -3.18 -10.49 17.54
C GLY A 31 -1.78 -10.15 18.06
N GLN A 32 -0.72 -10.41 17.28
CA GLN A 32 0.64 -10.03 17.65
C GLN A 32 0.96 -8.58 17.23
N ASP A 33 1.93 -7.97 17.92
CA ASP A 33 2.44 -6.62 17.61
C ASP A 33 3.41 -6.68 16.41
N PRO A 34 3.13 -5.98 15.29
CA PRO A 34 4.02 -5.90 14.13
C PRO A 34 5.24 -4.98 14.34
N GLY A 35 5.34 -4.29 15.47
CA GLY A 35 6.41 -3.34 15.76
C GLY A 35 6.20 -1.96 15.11
N GLY A 36 7.25 -1.14 15.12
CA GLY A 36 7.24 0.20 14.54
C GLY A 36 6.83 1.33 15.49
N THR A 37 6.90 2.56 14.99
CA THR A 37 6.64 3.79 15.76
C THR A 37 5.20 4.26 15.54
N PRO A 38 4.45 4.63 16.60
CA PRO A 38 3.09 5.17 16.45
C PRO A 38 3.03 6.40 15.56
N VAL A 39 2.04 6.44 14.65
CA VAL A 39 1.75 7.60 13.79
C VAL A 39 0.23 7.74 13.62
N LEU A 40 -0.25 8.97 13.46
CA LEU A 40 -1.68 9.23 13.23
C LEU A 40 -2.10 8.93 11.78
N GLY A 41 -1.15 9.08 10.85
CA GLY A 41 -1.40 9.02 9.43
C GLY A 41 -0.18 9.46 8.63
N PHE A 42 -0.28 9.37 7.32
CA PHE A 42 0.70 9.94 6.40
C PHE A 42 0.03 10.45 5.12
N ASP A 43 0.71 11.34 4.42
CA ASP A 43 0.39 11.69 3.05
C ASP A 43 1.61 11.66 2.14
N MET A 44 1.35 11.56 0.84
CA MET A 44 2.38 11.60 -0.21
C MET A 44 1.73 11.87 -1.57
N LYS A 45 2.57 11.92 -2.60
CA LYS A 45 2.14 11.88 -3.99
C LYS A 45 2.65 10.61 -4.66
N VAL A 46 1.80 10.00 -5.47
CA VAL A 46 2.21 9.00 -6.45
C VAL A 46 1.97 9.62 -7.83
N GLY A 47 3.06 9.95 -8.52
CA GLY A 47 3.02 10.84 -9.67
C GLY A 47 2.37 12.19 -9.31
N MET A 48 1.34 12.58 -10.06
CA MET A 48 0.59 13.82 -9.79
C MET A 48 -0.54 13.67 -8.76
N SER A 49 -0.80 12.45 -8.28
CA SER A 49 -1.96 12.16 -7.42
C SER A 49 -1.60 12.24 -5.94
N PRO A 50 -2.03 13.27 -5.20
CA PRO A 50 -1.92 13.27 -3.74
C PRO A 50 -2.87 12.23 -3.14
N LEU A 51 -2.35 11.52 -2.14
CA LEU A 51 -3.08 10.56 -1.35
C LEU A 51 -2.75 10.75 0.13
N GLY A 52 -3.65 10.31 0.99
CA GLY A 52 -3.46 10.35 2.43
C GLY A 52 -4.10 9.14 3.10
N PHE A 53 -3.53 8.73 4.21
CA PHE A 53 -4.05 7.66 5.05
C PHE A 53 -4.06 8.12 6.51
N VAL A 54 -5.17 7.92 7.20
CA VAL A 54 -5.32 8.21 8.64
C VAL A 54 -5.73 6.94 9.35
N TRP A 55 -5.08 6.65 10.48
CA TRP A 55 -5.41 5.49 11.30
C TRP A 55 -6.75 5.67 12.02
N ASP A 56 -7.63 4.68 11.90
CA ASP A 56 -8.85 4.56 12.71
C ASP A 56 -8.70 3.37 13.68
N PRO A 57 -8.43 3.62 14.98
CA PRO A 57 -8.23 2.56 15.96
C PRO A 57 -9.50 1.75 16.22
N ALA A 58 -10.70 2.33 16.03
CA ALA A 58 -11.95 1.61 16.24
C ALA A 58 -12.19 0.55 15.16
N ARG A 59 -11.69 0.81 13.94
CA ARG A 59 -11.74 -0.14 12.81
C ARG A 59 -10.50 -1.00 12.68
N GLY A 60 -9.39 -0.62 13.30
CA GLY A 60 -8.10 -1.25 13.09
C GLY A 60 -7.63 -1.12 11.63
N ALA A 61 -7.89 0.04 11.00
CA ALA A 61 -7.66 0.24 9.57
C ALA A 61 -7.22 1.67 9.21
N TRP A 62 -6.59 1.82 8.04
CA TRP A 62 -6.12 3.11 7.50
C TRP A 62 -7.13 3.71 6.53
N LEU A 63 -7.93 4.68 6.98
CA LEU A 63 -8.88 5.41 6.14
C LEU A 63 -8.13 6.14 5.01
N ARG A 64 -8.55 5.98 3.76
CA ARG A 64 -7.86 6.55 2.59
C ARG A 64 -8.53 7.83 2.08
N TRP A 65 -7.71 8.82 1.75
CA TRP A 65 -8.06 10.01 0.99
C TRP A 65 -7.33 10.01 -0.35
N SER A 66 -7.97 10.57 -1.37
CA SER A 66 -7.35 10.88 -2.66
C SER A 66 -7.81 12.25 -3.10
N ASN A 67 -6.88 13.11 -3.52
CA ASN A 67 -7.16 14.52 -3.85
C ASN A 67 -7.93 15.23 -2.71
N SER A 68 -7.51 14.99 -1.46
CA SER A 68 -8.13 15.53 -0.24
C SER A 68 -9.60 15.20 -0.04
N ARG A 69 -10.12 14.16 -0.71
CA ARG A 69 -11.48 13.63 -0.53
C ARG A 69 -11.42 12.21 -0.03
N ARG A 70 -12.39 11.82 0.79
CA ARG A 70 -12.55 10.41 1.22
C ARG A 70 -12.66 9.53 -0.02
N HIS A 71 -11.83 8.50 -0.08
CA HIS A 71 -11.90 7.52 -1.16
C HIS A 71 -13.01 6.53 -0.84
N LEU A 72 -14.17 6.68 -1.44
CA LEU A 72 -15.34 5.83 -1.19
C LEU A 72 -15.43 4.71 -2.23
N ALA A 73 -15.80 3.52 -1.77
CA ALA A 73 -16.29 2.45 -2.63
C ALA A 73 -17.69 2.77 -3.16
N THR A 74 -18.20 1.93 -4.06
CA THR A 74 -19.50 2.12 -4.72
C THR A 74 -20.69 2.08 -3.76
N ASP A 75 -20.54 1.44 -2.61
CA ASP A 75 -21.54 1.37 -1.53
C ASP A 75 -21.46 2.57 -0.57
N GLY A 76 -20.57 3.54 -0.84
CA GLY A 76 -20.36 4.73 -0.01
C GLY A 76 -19.44 4.49 1.20
N VAL A 77 -18.93 3.28 1.39
CA VAL A 77 -17.99 2.98 2.49
C VAL A 77 -16.60 3.47 2.11
N GLN A 78 -15.94 4.17 3.03
CA GLN A 78 -14.57 4.63 2.80
C GLN A 78 -13.60 3.44 2.76
N ILE A 79 -12.73 3.44 1.76
CA ILE A 79 -11.63 2.49 1.63
C ILE A 79 -10.72 2.60 2.85
N ALA A 80 -10.54 1.47 3.54
CA ALA A 80 -9.81 1.38 4.80
C ALA A 80 -9.01 0.07 4.90
N PRO A 81 -7.85 -0.06 4.22
CA PRO A 81 -7.03 -1.26 4.33
C PRO A 81 -6.44 -1.45 5.73
N THR A 82 -6.18 -2.69 6.12
CA THR A 82 -5.49 -3.04 7.37
C THR A 82 -4.04 -2.57 7.37
N ASN A 83 -3.36 -2.68 6.22
CA ASN A 83 -1.97 -2.29 6.04
C ASN A 83 -1.80 -1.39 4.83
N VAL A 84 -0.81 -0.51 4.88
CA VAL A 84 -0.29 0.18 3.70
C VAL A 84 1.20 -0.06 3.59
N VAL A 85 1.66 -0.51 2.42
CA VAL A 85 3.08 -0.68 2.11
C VAL A 85 3.44 0.36 1.07
N VAL A 86 4.49 1.12 1.32
CA VAL A 86 5.03 2.10 0.39
C VAL A 86 6.38 1.58 -0.06
N LEU A 87 6.53 1.35 -1.37
CA LEU A 87 7.78 0.90 -1.98
C LEU A 87 8.26 1.99 -2.93
N GLU A 88 9.25 2.75 -2.50
CA GLU A 88 9.91 3.72 -3.37
C GLU A 88 10.55 3.00 -4.55
N THR A 89 10.11 3.32 -5.75
CA THR A 89 10.42 2.52 -6.95
C THR A 89 10.88 3.43 -8.09
N PRO A 90 11.98 3.10 -8.80
CA PRO A 90 12.36 3.83 -9.99
C PRO A 90 11.33 3.61 -11.12
N TYR A 91 11.15 4.62 -11.97
CA TYR A 91 10.27 4.55 -13.13
C TYR A 91 11.07 4.62 -14.42
N ALA A 92 10.60 3.89 -15.43
CA ALA A 92 11.12 3.97 -16.80
C ALA A 92 9.95 4.16 -17.78
N ALA A 93 10.27 4.53 -19.02
CA ALA A 93 9.28 4.53 -20.10
C ALA A 93 8.84 3.08 -20.37
N SER A 94 7.53 2.85 -20.48
CA SER A 94 7.02 1.52 -20.76
C SER A 94 7.40 1.05 -22.16
N ALA A 95 7.71 -0.25 -22.28
CA ALA A 95 7.96 -0.86 -23.58
C ALA A 95 6.72 -0.85 -24.51
N ALA A 96 5.52 -0.77 -23.94
CA ALA A 96 4.26 -0.73 -24.69
C ALA A 96 3.91 0.68 -25.22
N ASP A 97 4.28 1.74 -24.49
CA ASP A 97 4.14 3.14 -24.89
C ASP A 97 5.17 3.98 -24.13
N SER A 98 6.07 4.63 -24.86
CA SER A 98 7.18 5.39 -24.27
C SER A 98 6.74 6.63 -23.48
N ARG A 99 5.48 7.06 -23.60
CA ARG A 99 4.90 8.15 -22.82
C ARG A 99 4.30 7.67 -21.50
N SER A 100 4.13 6.36 -21.34
CA SER A 100 3.57 5.77 -20.12
C SER A 100 4.69 5.42 -19.13
N PRO A 101 4.62 5.90 -17.88
CA PRO A 101 5.58 5.52 -16.85
C PRO A 101 5.33 4.08 -16.38
N GLU A 102 6.39 3.30 -16.23
CA GLU A 102 6.37 1.92 -15.74
C GLU A 102 7.24 1.79 -14.49
N ALA A 103 6.61 1.42 -13.36
CA ALA A 103 7.30 1.17 -12.11
C ALA A 103 8.19 -0.07 -12.21
N GLN A 104 9.49 0.10 -11.93
CA GLN A 104 10.48 -0.97 -11.99
C GLN A 104 10.54 -1.73 -10.66
N THR A 105 9.67 -2.74 -10.51
CA THR A 105 9.49 -3.45 -9.24
C THR A 105 10.52 -4.56 -8.95
N LEU A 106 11.51 -4.74 -9.83
CA LEU A 106 12.66 -5.63 -9.60
C LEU A 106 13.87 -4.78 -9.22
N GLY A 107 14.58 -5.19 -8.17
CA GLY A 107 15.68 -4.42 -7.61
C GLY A 107 15.47 -4.16 -6.13
N PHE A 108 15.71 -2.93 -5.71
CA PHE A 108 15.69 -2.51 -4.31
C PHE A 108 15.32 -1.04 -4.18
N GLY A 109 14.91 -0.63 -2.98
CA GLY A 109 14.60 0.76 -2.65
C GLY A 109 14.18 0.92 -1.20
N ASN A 110 13.83 2.15 -0.79
CA ASN A 110 13.30 2.38 0.55
C ASN A 110 11.87 1.87 0.68
N ALA A 111 11.52 1.41 1.88
CA ALA A 111 10.21 0.89 2.19
C ALA A 111 9.65 1.46 3.49
N TRP A 112 8.34 1.65 3.53
CA TRP A 112 7.59 1.97 4.73
C TRP A 112 6.41 1.00 4.85
N VAL A 113 6.23 0.44 6.05
CA VAL A 113 5.06 -0.39 6.37
C VAL A 113 4.25 0.34 7.42
N PHE A 114 2.99 0.57 7.10
CA PHE A 114 1.98 1.15 7.98
C PHE A 114 1.00 0.06 8.38
N THR A 115 0.94 -0.27 9.67
CA THR A 115 0.11 -1.34 10.21
C THR A 115 -0.17 -1.07 11.69
N GLN A 116 -1.37 -1.38 12.19
CA GLN A 116 -1.79 -1.11 13.59
C GLN A 116 -1.49 0.31 14.09
N GLY A 117 -1.68 1.34 13.27
CA GLY A 117 -1.40 2.74 13.66
C GLY A 117 0.09 3.04 13.89
N ARG A 118 0.98 2.21 13.34
CA ARG A 118 2.43 2.34 13.44
C ARG A 118 3.08 2.36 12.08
N MET A 119 4.27 2.94 12.03
CA MET A 119 5.15 2.98 10.85
C MET A 119 6.48 2.31 11.17
N THR A 120 6.89 1.38 10.33
CA THR A 120 8.26 0.85 10.30
C THR A 120 8.93 1.34 9.01
N VAL A 121 10.18 1.79 9.12
CA VAL A 121 11.00 2.25 7.99
C VAL A 121 12.10 1.24 7.71
N GLY A 122 12.37 0.99 6.44
CA GLY A 122 13.37 0.03 6.01
C GLY A 122 13.62 0.07 4.51
N THR A 123 13.92 -1.09 3.96
CA THR A 123 14.22 -1.29 2.54
C THR A 123 13.43 -2.47 1.99
N TRP A 124 13.20 -2.47 0.69
CA TRP A 124 12.68 -3.61 -0.04
C TRP A 124 13.73 -4.16 -1.01
N VAL A 125 13.66 -5.46 -1.26
CA VAL A 125 14.39 -6.14 -2.34
C VAL A 125 13.45 -7.12 -3.05
N ARG A 126 13.52 -7.20 -4.37
CA ARG A 126 12.82 -8.22 -5.17
C ARG A 126 13.66 -8.61 -6.39
N SER A 127 14.15 -9.84 -6.42
CA SER A 127 15.12 -10.29 -7.43
C SER A 127 14.47 -10.87 -8.69
N ALA A 128 13.23 -11.38 -8.58
CA ALA A 128 12.51 -12.00 -9.70
C ALA A 128 11.00 -11.76 -9.61
N ARG A 129 10.31 -11.85 -10.75
CA ARG A 129 8.87 -11.52 -10.88
C ARG A 129 7.98 -12.52 -10.13
N ASP A 130 8.42 -13.76 -9.98
CA ASP A 130 7.75 -14.83 -9.26
C ASP A 130 8.06 -14.85 -7.74
N GLN A 131 8.95 -13.96 -7.29
CA GLN A 131 9.29 -13.81 -5.87
C GLN A 131 8.53 -12.66 -5.21
N ALA A 132 8.32 -12.80 -3.90
CA ALA A 132 7.77 -11.76 -3.04
C ALA A 132 8.77 -10.62 -2.81
N TRP A 133 8.28 -9.47 -2.33
CA TRP A 133 9.15 -8.42 -1.82
C TRP A 133 9.67 -8.80 -0.43
N LYS A 134 10.98 -8.74 -0.25
CA LYS A 134 11.59 -8.85 1.08
C LYS A 134 11.70 -7.46 1.69
N LEU A 135 11.02 -7.22 2.81
CA LEU A 135 11.05 -5.95 3.53
C LEU A 135 11.92 -6.09 4.79
N THR A 136 12.93 -5.24 4.93
CA THR A 136 13.91 -5.30 6.04
C THR A 136 14.04 -3.93 6.70
N SER A 137 13.82 -3.86 8.01
CA SER A 137 13.96 -2.63 8.79
C SER A 137 15.43 -2.23 8.97
N ALA A 138 15.67 -1.01 9.45
CA ALA A 138 17.03 -0.47 9.64
C ALA A 138 17.90 -1.28 10.62
N ASP A 139 17.30 -2.04 11.53
CA ASP A 139 17.97 -2.96 12.47
C ASP A 139 18.16 -4.39 11.91
N GLY A 140 17.82 -4.61 10.64
CA GLY A 140 17.99 -5.90 9.94
C GLY A 140 16.87 -6.91 10.16
N GLN A 141 15.79 -6.55 10.86
CA GLN A 141 14.66 -7.44 11.08
C GLN A 141 13.66 -7.43 9.91
N PRO A 142 12.89 -8.51 9.69
CA PRO A 142 11.78 -8.49 8.75
C PRO A 142 10.70 -7.48 9.17
N MET A 143 10.20 -6.68 8.23
CA MET A 143 9.05 -5.82 8.47
C MET A 143 7.76 -6.63 8.24
N LEU A 144 7.07 -6.98 9.32
CA LEU A 144 5.89 -7.84 9.28
C LEU A 144 4.59 -7.03 9.24
N LEU A 145 3.61 -7.50 8.49
CA LEU A 145 2.27 -6.91 8.39
C LEU A 145 1.29 -7.61 9.34
N THR A 146 0.18 -6.94 9.67
CA THR A 146 -0.96 -7.60 10.32
C THR A 146 -1.80 -8.34 9.28
N PRO A 147 -2.30 -9.57 9.55
CA PRO A 147 -3.19 -10.26 8.62
C PRO A 147 -4.40 -9.40 8.24
N GLY A 148 -4.64 -9.19 6.95
CA GLY A 148 -5.71 -8.32 6.46
C GLY A 148 -5.44 -7.78 5.06
N SER A 149 -6.24 -6.81 4.64
CA SER A 149 -6.07 -6.17 3.34
C SER A 149 -4.83 -5.26 3.34
N THR A 150 -4.12 -5.23 2.23
CA THR A 150 -2.92 -4.41 2.05
C THR A 150 -3.06 -3.54 0.82
N PHE A 151 -2.88 -2.24 0.97
CA PHE A 151 -2.64 -1.34 -0.16
C PHE A 151 -1.13 -1.23 -0.38
N VAL A 152 -0.71 -1.23 -1.64
CA VAL A 152 0.68 -1.02 -2.03
C VAL A 152 0.75 0.26 -2.86
N GLU A 153 1.50 1.24 -2.39
CA GLU A 153 1.76 2.49 -3.09
C GLU A 153 3.20 2.47 -3.62
N LEU A 154 3.39 2.84 -4.89
CA LEU A 154 4.68 2.79 -5.59
C LEU A 154 5.12 4.21 -5.98
N PRO A 155 5.49 5.08 -5.02
CA PRO A 155 5.94 6.42 -5.37
C PRO A 155 7.30 6.38 -6.09
N GLU A 156 7.59 7.44 -6.83
CA GLU A 156 8.87 7.59 -7.53
C GLU A 156 10.03 7.73 -6.54
N ALA A 157 11.21 7.25 -6.94
CA ALA A 157 12.45 7.45 -6.20
C ALA A 157 12.67 8.92 -5.78
N GLY A 158 13.04 9.12 -4.52
CA GLY A 158 13.13 10.41 -3.84
C GLY A 158 11.86 10.83 -3.10
N THR A 159 10.76 10.08 -3.19
CA THR A 159 9.48 10.44 -2.55
C THR A 159 9.26 9.60 -1.29
N SER A 160 9.17 10.27 -0.15
CA SER A 160 8.87 9.65 1.15
C SER A 160 7.48 10.03 1.66
N PRO A 161 6.84 9.17 2.48
CA PRO A 161 5.65 9.55 3.23
C PRO A 161 5.96 10.66 4.23
N ARG A 162 5.09 11.68 4.29
CA ARG A 162 5.10 12.68 5.36
C ARG A 162 4.12 12.25 6.44
N VAL A 163 4.60 12.07 7.67
CA VAL A 163 3.74 11.78 8.83
C VAL A 163 2.88 12.99 9.17
N LEU A 164 1.60 12.75 9.46
CA LEU A 164 0.63 13.81 9.77
C LEU A 164 0.67 14.19 11.25
N ASP A 165 0.48 15.48 11.52
CA ASP A 165 0.14 15.99 12.84
C ASP A 165 -1.37 15.94 13.09
N GLN A 166 -1.77 16.22 14.33
CA GLN A 166 -3.19 16.18 14.73
C GLN A 166 -4.04 17.19 13.95
N ALA A 167 -3.51 18.41 13.74
CA ALA A 167 -4.25 19.47 13.04
C ALA A 167 -4.58 19.07 11.59
N THR A 168 -3.64 18.43 10.89
CA THR A 168 -3.85 17.93 9.52
C THR A 168 -4.86 16.78 9.49
N VAL A 169 -4.81 15.88 10.48
CA VAL A 169 -5.77 14.79 10.61
C VAL A 169 -7.19 15.33 10.83
N ASP A 170 -7.36 16.29 11.75
CA ASP A 170 -8.65 16.91 12.04
C ASP A 170 -9.22 17.59 10.78
N GLN A 171 -8.37 18.27 10.01
CA GLN A 171 -8.77 18.88 8.74
C GLN A 171 -9.25 17.85 7.70
N LEU A 172 -8.55 16.73 7.56
CA LEU A 172 -8.93 15.66 6.62
C LEU A 172 -10.25 14.98 7.02
N GLN A 173 -10.49 14.83 8.32
CA GLN A 173 -11.70 14.18 8.84
C GLN A 173 -12.92 15.10 8.83
N ALA A 174 -12.73 16.43 8.88
CA ALA A 174 -13.81 17.40 8.77
C ALA A 174 -14.41 17.49 7.35
N GLY A 175 -13.64 17.09 6.32
CA GLY A 175 -14.08 16.99 4.92
C GLY A 175 -14.71 15.64 4.56
#